data_AF-A0A838DWI6-F1
#
_entry.id   AF-A0A838DWI6-F1
#
_cell.length_a   1.000
_cell.length_b   1.000
_cell.length_c   1.000
_cell.angle_alpha   90.00
_cell.angle_beta   90.00
_cell.angle_gamma   90.00
#
_symmetry.space_group_name_H-M   'P 1'
#
loop_
_entity.id
_entity.type
_entity.pdbx_description
1 polymer ?
#
loop_
_entity_poly.entity_id
_entity_poly.type
_entity_poly.pdbx_seq_one_letter_code
_entity_poly.pdbx_strand_id
1 'polypeptide(L)'
;MISLRNSLHVDKLRWLFWLRWKMLTRGFTREKGRIFTTIFMIIFILPLFAGAAIGTFFAYRYLPPPANAEVMFLVLTGVYLLWIILPLMQFGVNEGLDMSKLVQFPLTRWEIMASLLFSTLLDVFTLGLLMVLGAVVLAWSSS
;
A
#
# COMPACT_ATOMS: atom_id res chain seq x y z
N MET A 1 -28.88 29.30 8.17
CA MET A 1 -27.56 29.80 7.73
C MET A 1 -26.50 29.22 8.67
N ILE A 2 -25.89 28.10 8.29
CA ILE A 2 -24.84 27.44 9.09
C ILE A 2 -23.50 27.97 8.58
N SER A 3 -22.83 28.75 9.43
CA SER A 3 -21.54 29.38 9.15
C SER A 3 -20.46 28.33 8.91
N LEU A 4 -20.10 28.12 7.64
CA LEU A 4 -18.88 27.45 7.20
C LEU A 4 -17.67 28.35 7.47
N ARG A 5 -17.38 28.64 8.75
CA ARG A 5 -16.16 29.35 9.15
C ARG A 5 -15.00 28.35 9.19
N ASN A 6 -14.34 28.23 8.05
CA ASN A 6 -12.99 27.71 7.91
C ASN A 6 -12.10 28.06 9.11
N SER A 7 -11.53 27.04 9.73
CA SER A 7 -10.15 27.09 10.21
C SER A 7 -9.65 25.65 10.34
N LEU A 8 -9.23 25.08 9.21
CA LEU A 8 -8.27 23.99 9.21
C LEU A 8 -7.05 24.48 10.00
N HIS A 9 -7.02 24.19 11.30
CA HIS A 9 -5.87 24.47 12.13
C HIS A 9 -4.80 23.46 11.73
N VAL A 10 -3.95 23.86 10.78
CA VAL A 10 -2.85 23.04 10.24
C VAL A 10 -2.00 22.47 11.39
N ASP A 11 -1.89 23.19 12.50
CA ASP A 11 -1.22 22.72 13.71
C ASP A 11 -1.93 21.54 14.39
N LYS A 12 -3.27 21.56 14.47
CA LYS A 12 -4.05 20.40 14.97
C LYS A 12 -3.92 19.20 14.04
N LEU A 13 -3.87 19.43 12.73
CA LEU A 13 -3.63 18.39 11.73
C LEU A 13 -2.23 17.78 11.88
N ARG A 14 -1.18 18.59 12.06
CA ARG A 14 0.18 18.13 12.33
C ARG A 14 0.27 17.34 13.63
N TRP A 15 -0.39 17.81 14.69
CA TRP A 15 -0.44 17.11 15.97
C TRP A 15 -1.22 15.80 15.87
N LEU A 16 -2.34 15.75 15.15
CA LEU A 16 -3.08 14.52 14.89
C LEU A 16 -2.25 13.52 14.08
N PHE A 17 -1.60 13.98 13.02
CA PHE A 17 -0.67 13.16 12.23
C PHE A 17 0.48 12.63 13.09
N TRP A 18 1.09 13.47 13.93
CA TRP A 18 2.18 13.09 14.82
C TRP A 18 1.73 12.10 15.90
N LEU A 19 0.60 12.36 16.56
CA LEU A 19 0.06 11.52 17.62
C LEU A 19 -0.36 10.16 17.06
N ARG A 20 -0.86 10.14 15.82
CA ARG A 20 -1.21 8.92 15.09
C ARG A 20 0.00 8.16 14.58
N TRP A 21 1.02 8.84 14.06
CA TRP A 21 2.32 8.25 13.77
C TRP A 21 2.92 7.59 15.02
N LYS A 22 2.81 8.27 16.16
CA LYS A 22 3.23 7.76 17.46
C LYS A 22 2.39 6.57 17.93
N MET A 23 1.09 6.53 17.65
CA MET A 23 0.24 5.36 17.93
C MET A 23 0.53 4.19 16.99
N LEU A 24 0.78 4.45 15.70
CA LEU A 24 1.15 3.43 14.72
C LEU A 24 2.48 2.77 15.13
N THR A 25 3.51 3.58 15.37
CA THR A 25 4.83 3.11 15.82
C THR A 25 4.75 2.41 17.19
N ARG A 26 3.87 2.85 18.09
CA ARG A 26 3.60 2.17 19.37
C ARG A 26 2.78 0.89 19.23
N GLY A 27 1.90 0.81 18.25
CA GLY A 27 1.15 -0.40 17.91
C GLY A 27 2.07 -1.51 17.42
N PHE A 28 3.11 -1.15 16.67
CA PHE A 28 4.20 -2.08 16.35
C PHE A 28 4.99 -2.49 17.60
N THR A 29 5.31 -1.59 18.52
CA THR A 29 6.11 -1.95 19.72
C THR A 29 5.34 -2.73 20.79
N ARG A 30 4.01 -2.63 20.86
CA ARG A 30 3.21 -3.27 21.93
C ARG A 30 2.98 -4.76 21.70
N GLU A 31 3.04 -5.21 20.45
CA GLU A 31 2.78 -6.59 20.08
C GLU A 31 3.97 -7.16 19.31
N LYS A 32 4.91 -7.79 20.04
CA LYS A 32 6.19 -8.27 19.47
C LYS A 32 5.97 -9.17 18.24
N GLY A 33 4.90 -9.97 18.22
CA GLY A 33 4.53 -10.82 17.09
C GLY A 33 4.28 -10.05 15.79
N ARG A 34 3.77 -8.82 15.88
CA ARG A 34 3.46 -7.96 14.72
C ARG A 34 4.70 -7.37 14.07
N ILE A 35 5.75 -7.11 14.85
CA ILE A 35 7.06 -6.72 14.31
C ILE A 35 7.64 -7.89 13.52
N PHE A 36 7.59 -9.11 14.06
CA PHE A 36 8.09 -10.29 13.37
C PHE A 36 7.35 -10.54 12.05
N THR A 37 6.02 -10.44 12.02
CA THR A 37 5.26 -10.62 10.76
C THR A 37 5.56 -9.53 9.74
N THR A 38 5.69 -8.27 10.16
CA THR A 38 6.02 -7.15 9.27
C THR A 38 7.43 -7.28 8.71
N ILE A 39 8.41 -7.60 9.56
CA ILE A 39 9.80 -7.84 9.13
C ILE A 39 9.86 -9.04 8.18
N PHE A 40 9.15 -10.12 8.49
CA PHE A 40 9.06 -11.30 7.63
C PHE A 40 8.47 -10.93 6.25
N MET A 41 7.37 -10.17 6.20
CA MET A 41 6.81 -9.70 4.94
C MET A 41 7.81 -8.83 4.16
N ILE A 42 8.49 -7.89 4.81
CA ILE A 42 9.48 -7.04 4.15
C ILE A 42 10.66 -7.85 3.60
N ILE A 43 11.12 -8.88 4.31
CA ILE A 43 12.29 -9.68 3.90
C ILE A 43 11.93 -10.74 2.85
N PHE A 44 10.73 -11.29 2.86
CA PHE A 44 10.35 -12.39 1.97
C PHE A 44 9.41 -11.96 0.84
N ILE A 45 8.35 -11.22 1.16
CA ILE A 45 7.33 -10.81 0.18
C ILE A 45 7.87 -9.70 -0.73
N LEU A 46 8.51 -8.68 -0.15
CA LEU A 46 9.00 -7.54 -0.94
C LEU A 46 10.05 -7.94 -1.98
N PRO A 47 11.07 -8.78 -1.67
CA PRO A 47 12.03 -9.21 -2.68
C PRO A 47 11.43 -10.14 -3.72
N LEU A 48 10.37 -10.89 -3.40
CA LEU A 48 9.64 -11.68 -4.38
C LEU A 48 8.94 -10.77 -5.41
N PHE A 49 8.31 -9.69 -4.97
CA PHE A 49 7.77 -8.67 -5.87
C PHE A 49 8.85 -7.97 -6.68
N ALA A 50 9.99 -7.64 -6.06
CA ALA A 50 11.12 -7.06 -6.78
C ALA A 50 11.68 -8.03 -7.84
N GLY A 51 11.79 -9.32 -7.51
CA GLY A 51 12.20 -10.36 -8.45
C GLY A 51 11.22 -10.51 -9.61
N ALA A 52 9.91 -10.49 -9.34
CA ALA A 52 8.87 -10.48 -10.37
C ALA A 52 8.98 -9.23 -11.26
N ALA A 53 9.20 -8.05 -10.67
CA ALA A 53 9.37 -6.79 -11.41
C ALA A 53 10.60 -6.84 -12.34
N ILE A 54 11.74 -7.31 -11.82
CA ILE A 54 12.97 -7.51 -12.60
C ILE A 54 12.73 -8.53 -13.72
N GLY A 55 12.18 -9.71 -13.39
CA GLY A 55 11.90 -10.75 -14.38
C GLY A 55 10.97 -10.27 -15.50
N THR A 56 9.96 -9.48 -15.14
CA THR A 56 9.03 -8.86 -16.08
C THR A 56 9.74 -7.84 -16.98
N PHE A 57 10.61 -7.00 -16.42
CA PHE A 57 11.40 -6.03 -17.17
C PHE A 57 12.29 -6.71 -18.22
N PHE A 58 13.00 -7.78 -17.83
CA PHE A 58 13.82 -8.57 -18.76
C PHE A 58 12.96 -9.30 -19.80
N ALA A 59 11.82 -9.87 -19.41
CA ALA A 59 10.94 -10.57 -20.34
C ALA A 59 10.48 -9.64 -21.47
N TYR A 60 10.06 -8.40 -21.18
CA TYR A 60 9.63 -7.47 -22.22
C TYR A 60 10.75 -6.97 -23.12
N ARG A 61 11.98 -6.89 -22.61
CA ARG A 61 13.11 -6.37 -23.38
C ARG A 61 13.73 -7.39 -24.33
N TYR A 62 13.76 -8.66 -23.93
CA TYR A 62 14.51 -9.71 -24.62
C TYR A 62 13.63 -10.72 -25.37
N LEU A 63 12.32 -10.77 -25.12
CA LEU A 63 11.42 -11.64 -25.89
C LEU A 63 11.07 -11.02 -27.25
N PRO A 64 11.10 -11.81 -28.34
CA PRO A 64 10.65 -11.34 -29.64
C PRO A 64 9.13 -11.11 -29.65
N PRO A 65 8.62 -10.15 -30.44
CA PRO A 65 7.19 -10.03 -30.69
C PRO A 65 6.65 -11.32 -31.34
N PRO A 66 5.45 -11.83 -30.95
CA PRO A 66 4.44 -11.25 -30.06
C PRO A 66 4.54 -11.67 -28.58
N ALA A 67 5.51 -12.50 -28.22
CA ALA A 67 5.61 -13.09 -26.88
C ALA A 67 5.77 -12.02 -25.77
N ASN A 68 6.40 -10.88 -26.07
CA ASN A 68 6.49 -9.74 -25.16
C ASN A 68 5.11 -9.21 -24.73
N ALA A 69 4.17 -9.08 -25.66
CA ALA A 69 2.82 -8.59 -25.40
C ALA A 69 1.98 -9.61 -24.63
N GLU A 70 2.14 -10.91 -24.91
CA GLU A 70 1.46 -11.98 -24.19
C GLU A 70 1.87 -12.02 -22.71
N VAL A 71 3.18 -11.90 -22.43
CA VAL A 71 3.67 -11.80 -21.05
C VAL A 71 3.13 -10.54 -20.38
N MET A 72 3.00 -9.42 -21.12
CA MET A 72 2.42 -8.20 -20.57
C MET A 72 0.97 -8.39 -20.13
N PHE A 73 0.17 -9.02 -20.97
CA PHE A 73 -1.21 -9.38 -20.62
C PHE A 73 -1.27 -10.31 -19.41
N LEU A 74 -0.41 -11.32 -19.35
CA LEU A 74 -0.37 -12.27 -18.24
C LEU A 74 -0.01 -11.58 -16.93
N VAL A 75 1.03 -10.74 -16.92
CA VAL A 75 1.47 -10.00 -15.72
C VAL A 75 0.39 -9.03 -15.26
N LEU A 76 -0.19 -8.24 -16.17
CA LEU A 76 -1.26 -7.29 -15.81
C LEU A 76 -2.50 -8.01 -15.28
N THR A 77 -2.86 -9.15 -15.85
CA THR A 77 -3.96 -9.99 -15.34
C THR A 77 -3.65 -10.54 -13.95
N GLY A 78 -2.43 -11.04 -13.74
CA GLY A 78 -1.99 -11.51 -12.42
C GLY A 78 -2.01 -10.40 -11.38
N VAL A 79 -1.52 -9.21 -11.73
CA VAL A 79 -1.58 -8.00 -10.89
C VAL A 79 -3.02 -7.62 -10.57
N TYR A 80 -3.92 -7.67 -11.55
CA TYR A 80 -5.34 -7.37 -11.34
C TYR A 80 -6.00 -8.37 -10.37
N LEU A 81 -5.76 -9.67 -10.54
CA LEU A 81 -6.28 -10.69 -9.64
C LEU A 81 -5.72 -10.55 -8.23
N LEU A 82 -4.42 -10.32 -8.10
CA LEU A 82 -3.79 -10.03 -6.80
C LEU A 82 -4.43 -8.79 -6.17
N TRP A 83 -4.64 -7.72 -6.93
CA TRP A 83 -5.25 -6.50 -6.42
C TRP A 83 -6.67 -6.70 -5.87
N ILE A 84 -7.44 -7.66 -6.40
CA ILE A 84 -8.76 -8.03 -5.86
C ILE A 84 -8.63 -8.85 -4.57
N ILE A 85 -7.70 -9.81 -4.52
CA ILE A 85 -7.56 -10.75 -3.41
C ILE A 85 -6.88 -10.10 -2.19
N LEU A 86 -5.91 -9.22 -2.43
CA LEU A 86 -5.07 -8.63 -1.39
C LEU A 86 -5.85 -7.87 -0.30
N PRO A 87 -6.83 -7.00 -0.61
CA PRO A 87 -7.65 -6.35 0.41
C PRO A 87 -8.36 -7.37 1.33
N LEU A 88 -8.88 -8.47 0.75
CA LEU A 88 -9.57 -9.51 1.50
C LEU A 88 -8.64 -10.20 2.52
N MET A 89 -7.38 -10.40 2.17
CA MET A 89 -6.36 -10.96 3.07
C MET A 89 -5.92 -9.94 4.12
N GLN A 90 -5.84 -8.66 3.76
CA GLN A 90 -5.38 -7.59 4.64
C GLN A 90 -6.36 -7.22 5.76
N PHE A 91 -7.68 -7.41 5.58
CA PHE A 91 -8.66 -7.14 6.63
C PHE A 91 -8.39 -7.91 7.92
N GLY A 92 -7.77 -9.10 7.84
CA GLY A 92 -7.39 -9.90 9.02
C GLY A 92 -6.07 -9.50 9.67
N VAL A 93 -5.19 -8.76 8.98
CA VAL A 93 -3.81 -8.47 9.43
C VAL A 93 -3.65 -6.99 9.81
N ASN A 94 -4.43 -6.10 9.21
CA ASN A 94 -4.26 -4.66 9.32
C ASN A 94 -5.33 -4.04 10.22
N GLU A 95 -5.08 -4.02 11.54
CA GLU A 95 -5.92 -3.29 12.52
C GLU A 95 -6.01 -1.78 12.23
N GLY A 96 -5.18 -1.24 11.33
CA GLY A 96 -5.30 0.14 10.82
C GLY A 96 -6.57 0.38 10.00
N LEU A 97 -7.16 -0.68 9.46
CA LEU A 97 -8.49 -0.67 8.81
C LEU A 97 -9.63 -0.75 9.83
N ASP A 98 -9.34 -1.05 11.10
CA ASP A 98 -10.35 -1.22 12.14
C ASP A 98 -10.86 0.14 12.64
N MET A 99 -11.77 0.70 11.85
CA MET A 99 -12.50 1.94 12.06
C MET A 99 -13.17 2.03 13.43
N SER A 100 -13.50 0.88 14.02
CA SER A 100 -14.17 0.79 15.31
C SER A 100 -13.39 1.47 16.44
N LYS A 101 -12.05 1.47 16.37
CA LYS A 101 -11.15 2.14 17.32
C LYS A 101 -11.02 3.65 17.05
N LEU A 102 -11.39 4.11 15.86
CA LEU A 102 -11.21 5.49 15.38
C LEU A 102 -12.45 6.35 15.54
N VAL A 103 -13.63 5.72 15.51
CA VAL A 103 -14.92 6.38 15.79
C VAL A 103 -14.99 6.88 17.24
N GLN A 104 -14.19 6.32 18.15
CA GLN A 104 -14.09 6.76 19.55
C GLN A 104 -13.38 8.13 19.69
N PHE A 105 -12.63 8.56 18.67
CA PHE A 105 -11.98 9.86 18.65
C PHE A 105 -12.79 10.84 17.78
N PRO A 106 -12.90 12.12 18.17
CA PRO A 106 -13.63 13.13 17.41
C PRO A 106 -12.82 13.56 16.16
N LEU A 107 -12.66 12.63 15.20
CA LEU A 107 -11.97 12.83 13.94
C LEU A 107 -12.99 13.13 12.83
N THR A 108 -12.62 14.02 11.92
CA THR A 108 -13.45 14.33 10.75
C THR A 108 -13.39 13.19 9.72
N ARG A 109 -14.45 13.04 8.92
CA ARG A 109 -14.54 12.00 7.87
C ARG A 109 -13.34 12.03 6.92
N TRP A 110 -12.84 13.21 6.58
CA TRP A 110 -11.67 13.39 5.72
C TRP A 110 -10.37 12.89 6.34
N GLU A 111 -10.17 13.12 7.64
CA GLU A 111 -8.97 12.63 8.35
C GLU A 111 -8.95 11.10 8.43
N ILE A 112 -10.13 10.50 8.63
CA ILE A 112 -10.31 9.04 8.63
C ILE A 112 -9.95 8.47 7.25
N MET A 113 -10.52 9.02 6.17
CA MET A 113 -10.26 8.58 4.80
C MET A 113 -8.79 8.78 4.39
N ALA A 114 -8.19 9.93 4.72
CA ALA A 114 -6.78 10.17 4.46
C ALA A 114 -5.90 9.16 5.22
N SER A 115 -6.23 8.85 6.46
CA SER A 115 -5.46 7.88 7.25
C SER A 115 -5.56 6.45 6.69
N LEU A 116 -6.73 6.04 6.21
CA LEU A 116 -6.90 4.78 5.49
C LEU A 116 -6.01 4.73 4.26
N LEU A 117 -6.11 5.77 3.41
CA LEU A 117 -5.36 5.85 2.17
C LEU A 117 -3.85 5.74 2.42
N PHE A 118 -3.33 6.47 3.41
CA PHE A 118 -1.92 6.39 3.80
C PHE A 118 -1.55 5.00 4.35
N SER A 119 -2.42 4.38 5.15
CA SER A 119 -2.18 3.04 5.69
C SER A 119 -2.17 1.98 4.60
N THR A 120 -3.03 2.10 3.58
CA THR A 120 -3.05 1.19 2.44
C THR A 120 -1.90 1.45 1.48
N LEU A 121 -1.47 2.71 1.31
CA LEU A 121 -0.39 3.09 0.40
C LEU A 121 0.97 2.60 0.90
N LEU A 122 1.20 2.68 2.21
CA LEU A 122 2.44 2.23 2.86
C LEU A 122 2.45 0.72 3.17
N ASP A 123 1.43 0.00 2.72
CA ASP A 123 1.39 -1.45 2.92
C ASP A 123 2.40 -2.18 2.02
N VAL A 124 2.97 -3.28 2.54
CA VAL A 124 3.97 -4.08 1.83
C VAL A 124 3.46 -4.58 0.49
N PHE A 125 2.19 -4.98 0.40
CA PHE A 125 1.62 -5.48 -0.85
C PHE A 125 1.41 -4.36 -1.86
N THR A 126 0.94 -3.19 -1.43
CA THR A 126 0.81 -2.01 -2.29
C THR A 126 2.16 -1.55 -2.83
N LEU A 127 3.21 -1.55 -1.99
CA LEU A 127 4.57 -1.25 -2.41
C LEU A 127 5.09 -2.27 -3.44
N GLY A 128 4.84 -3.57 -3.22
CA GLY A 128 5.22 -4.62 -4.16
C GLY A 128 4.51 -4.49 -5.52
N LEU A 129 3.21 -4.16 -5.51
CA LEU A 129 2.43 -3.89 -6.72
C LEU A 129 2.96 -2.67 -7.48
N LEU A 130 3.30 -1.59 -6.78
CA LEU A 130 3.90 -0.40 -7.39
C LEU A 130 5.23 -0.70 -8.06
N MET A 131 6.07 -1.57 -7.47
CA MET A 131 7.32 -2.00 -8.10
C MET A 131 7.07 -2.75 -9.42
N VAL A 132 6.14 -3.70 -9.43
CA VAL A 132 5.80 -4.47 -10.65
C VAL A 132 5.22 -3.55 -11.72
N LEU A 133 4.25 -2.70 -11.38
CA LEU A 133 3.65 -1.75 -12.32
C LEU A 133 4.68 -0.75 -12.86
N GLY A 134 5.56 -0.24 -11.99
CA GLY A 134 6.66 0.63 -12.40
C GLY A 134 7.61 -0.05 -13.38
N ALA A 135 7.93 -1.33 -13.15
CA ALA A 135 8.74 -2.11 -14.08
C ALA A 135 8.05 -2.30 -15.44
N VAL A 136 6.73 -2.54 -15.46
CA VAL A 136 5.96 -2.62 -16.72
C VAL A 136 6.05 -1.31 -17.50
N VAL A 137 5.81 -0.17 -16.84
CA VAL A 137 5.85 1.15 -17.48
C VAL A 137 7.25 1.47 -18.00
N LEU A 138 8.29 1.24 -17.19
CA LEU A 138 9.68 1.49 -17.57
C LEU A 138 10.11 0.61 -18.74
N ALA A 139 9.85 -0.69 -18.65
CA ALA A 139 10.16 -1.63 -19.72
C ALA A 139 9.47 -1.26 -21.02
N TRP A 140 8.16 -0.97 -20.99
CA TRP A 140 7.40 -0.56 -22.17
C TRP A 140 7.90 0.76 -22.76
N SER A 141 8.27 1.74 -21.93
CA SER A 141 8.81 3.02 -22.42
C SER A 141 10.18 2.91 -23.08
N SER A 142 10.92 1.83 -22.80
CA SER A 142 12.31 1.61 -23.24
C SER A 142 12.46 0.54 -24.33
N SER A 143 11.34 -0.04 -24.79
CA SER A 143 11.27 -1.03 -25.87
C SER A 143 10.84 -0.39 -27.18
#